data_AF-A0A7C4J877-F1
#
_entry.id   AF-A0A7C4J877-F1
#
_cell.length_a   1.000
_cell.length_b   1.000
_cell.length_c   1.000
_cell.angle_alpha   90.00
_cell.angle_beta   90.00
_cell.angle_gamma   90.00
#
_symmetry.space_group_name_H-M   'P 1'
#
loop_
_entity.id
_entity.type
_entity.pdbx_description
1 polymer ?
#
loop_
_entity_poly.entity_id
_entity_poly.type
_entity_poly.pdbx_seq_one_letter_code
_entity_poly.pdbx_strand_id
1 'polypeptide(L)'
;MPDINLPLHSEVPEKYRWNDASVFASAEEWEIEFKAVSDALTAAAHFQGRLASGGPAVLAALSARDALQQRAMKLMVYADMSAAVDSNNQSAQAMAGRASGLIG
;
A
#
# COMPACT_ATOMS: atom_id res chain seq x y z
N MET A 1 -5.64 -35.34 25.20
CA MET A 1 -5.30 -34.49 24.05
C MET A 1 -3.89 -33.99 24.32
N PRO A 2 -2.91 -34.13 23.43
CA PRO A 2 -1.62 -33.50 23.63
C PRO A 2 -1.80 -31.97 23.54
N ASP A 3 -1.11 -31.22 24.39
CA ASP A 3 -1.06 -29.76 24.29
C ASP A 3 -0.33 -29.39 22.99
N ILE A 4 -1.09 -28.92 22.00
CA ILE A 4 -0.53 -28.39 20.75
C ILE A 4 -0.12 -26.95 21.05
N ASN A 5 1.17 -26.74 21.33
CA ASN A 5 1.75 -25.40 21.42
C ASN A 5 2.04 -24.90 20.00
N LEU A 6 1.17 -24.03 19.49
CA LEU A 6 1.36 -23.36 18.20
C LEU A 6 2.27 -22.14 18.41
N PRO A 7 3.42 -22.04 17.72
CA PRO A 7 4.31 -20.90 17.87
C PRO A 7 3.63 -19.62 17.36
N LEU A 8 3.96 -18.50 17.99
CA LEU A 8 3.57 -17.17 17.50
C LEU A 8 4.29 -16.89 16.18
N HIS A 9 3.69 -16.08 15.31
CA HIS A 9 4.36 -15.68 14.07
C HIS A 9 5.72 -15.01 14.34
N SER A 10 5.82 -14.24 15.43
CA SER A 10 7.05 -13.59 15.90
C SER A 10 8.19 -14.56 16.25
N GLU A 11 7.90 -15.85 16.42
CA GLU A 11 8.87 -16.91 16.75
C GLU A 11 9.37 -17.64 15.50
N VAL A 12 8.76 -17.44 14.33
CA VAL A 12 9.19 -18.04 13.06
C VAL A 12 10.54 -17.47 12.64
N PRO A 13 11.56 -18.26 12.29
CA PRO A 13 12.84 -17.71 11.83
C PRO A 13 12.68 -16.82 10.58
N GLU A 14 13.41 -15.70 10.53
CA GLU A 14 13.31 -14.69 9.45
C GLU A 14 13.46 -15.29 8.05
N LYS A 15 14.35 -16.27 7.86
CA LYS A 15 14.54 -16.99 6.58
C LYS A 15 13.29 -17.71 6.05
N TYR A 16 12.28 -17.92 6.89
CA TYR A 16 10.99 -18.51 6.53
C TYR A 16 9.85 -17.48 6.49
N ARG A 17 10.13 -16.21 6.81
CA ARG A 17 9.21 -15.10 6.64
C ARG A 17 9.34 -14.55 5.23
N TRP A 18 8.28 -13.91 4.76
CA TRP A 18 8.37 -13.08 3.56
C TRP A 18 9.29 -11.88 3.82
N ASN A 19 9.91 -11.35 2.76
CA ASN A 19 10.82 -10.20 2.86
C ASN A 19 10.04 -8.88 2.70
N ASP A 20 9.37 -8.46 3.76
CA ASP A 20 8.61 -7.20 3.82
C ASP A 20 9.48 -5.96 3.55
N ALA A 21 10.72 -5.97 4.04
CA ALA A 21 11.73 -4.93 3.82
C ALA A 21 12.06 -4.70 2.34
N SER A 22 11.78 -5.66 1.44
CA SER A 22 11.90 -5.46 -0.01
C SER A 22 10.86 -4.49 -0.59
N VAL A 23 9.76 -4.27 0.13
CA VAL A 23 8.68 -3.35 -0.29
C VAL A 23 8.82 -2.03 0.46
N PHE A 24 8.77 -2.06 1.80
CA PHE A 24 9.05 -0.92 2.67
C PHE A 24 9.89 -1.37 3.85
N ALA A 25 10.90 -0.58 4.21
CA ALA A 25 11.81 -0.93 5.31
C ALA A 25 11.12 -0.95 6.68
N SER A 26 10.03 -0.19 6.85
CA SER A 26 9.22 -0.19 8.07
C SER A 26 7.81 0.35 7.82
N ALA A 27 6.96 0.25 8.85
CA ALA A 27 5.62 0.84 8.83
C ALA A 27 5.68 2.38 8.72
N GLU A 28 6.69 3.03 9.29
CA GLU A 28 6.88 4.48 9.19
C GLU A 28 7.16 4.91 7.73
N GLU A 29 7.99 4.17 7.00
CA GLU A 29 8.23 4.42 5.57
C GLU A 29 6.95 4.23 4.74
N TRP A 30 6.14 3.22 5.09
CA TRP A 30 4.82 3.03 4.50
C TRP A 30 3.89 4.22 4.77
N GLU A 31 3.88 4.77 5.98
CA GLU A 31 3.05 5.94 6.35
C GLU A 31 3.45 7.21 5.60
N ILE A 32 4.75 7.45 5.45
CA ILE A 32 5.28 8.58 4.67
C ILE A 32 4.78 8.48 3.23
N GLU A 33 4.89 7.30 2.62
CA GLU A 33 4.46 7.07 1.26
C GLU A 33 2.92 7.16 1.11
N PHE A 34 2.17 6.61 2.07
CA PHE A 34 0.72 6.71 2.12
C PHE A 34 0.27 8.18 2.11
N LYS A 35 0.89 9.03 2.93
CA LYS A 35 0.62 10.46 2.95
C LYS A 35 0.95 11.11 1.60
N ALA A 36 2.11 10.80 1.03
CA ALA A 36 2.53 11.35 -0.26
C ALA A 36 1.61 10.94 -1.41
N VAL A 37 1.08 9.71 -1.41
CA VAL A 37 0.07 9.25 -2.39
C VAL A 37 -1.26 9.96 -2.18
N SER A 38 -1.71 10.13 -0.94
CA SER A 38 -2.95 10.84 -0.60
C SER A 38 -2.92 12.32 -1.05
N ASP A 39 -1.78 12.98 -0.83
CA ASP A 39 -1.58 14.37 -1.26
C ASP A 39 -1.56 14.46 -2.80
N ALA A 40 -0.93 13.49 -3.49
CA ALA A 40 -0.91 13.42 -4.95
C ALA A 40 -2.29 13.12 -5.57
N LEU A 41 -3.12 12.30 -4.92
CA LEU A 41 -4.53 12.09 -5.31
C LEU A 41 -5.30 13.40 -5.29
N THR A 42 -5.10 14.22 -4.24
CA THR A 42 -5.74 15.54 -4.14
C THR A 42 -5.28 16.46 -5.29
N ALA A 43 -3.98 16.43 -5.62
CA ALA A 43 -3.43 17.22 -6.73
C ALA A 43 -3.95 16.77 -8.11
N ALA A 44 -4.38 15.51 -8.27
CA ALA A 44 -4.93 14.99 -9.53
C ALA A 44 -6.22 15.73 -9.97
N ALA A 45 -6.92 16.40 -9.06
CA ALA A 45 -8.05 17.29 -9.37
C ALA A 45 -7.68 18.38 -10.39
N HIS A 46 -6.40 18.74 -10.49
CA HIS A 46 -5.88 19.69 -11.48
C HIS A 46 -6.12 19.27 -12.95
N PHE A 47 -6.34 17.98 -13.23
CA PHE A 47 -6.64 17.49 -14.58
C PHE A 47 -8.13 17.57 -14.95
N GLN A 48 -9.02 17.79 -13.98
CA GLN A 48 -10.46 17.87 -14.21
C GLN A 48 -10.80 19.01 -15.18
N GLY A 49 -11.61 18.70 -16.19
CA GLY A 49 -12.03 19.67 -17.22
C GLY A 49 -10.95 20.08 -18.23
N ARG A 50 -9.72 19.55 -18.12
CA ARG A 50 -8.59 19.97 -18.96
C ARG A 50 -8.13 18.92 -19.98
N LEU A 51 -8.74 17.75 -19.97
CA LEU A 51 -8.45 16.68 -20.95
C LEU A 51 -8.80 17.09 -22.39
N ALA A 52 -9.77 18.01 -22.56
CA ALA A 52 -10.17 18.53 -23.87
C ALA A 52 -9.11 19.44 -24.51
N SER A 53 -8.06 19.85 -23.79
CA SER A 53 -6.97 20.69 -24.32
C SER A 53 -6.03 19.95 -25.28
N GLY A 54 -6.28 18.66 -25.57
CA GLY A 54 -5.62 17.90 -26.62
C GLY A 54 -4.70 16.79 -26.10
N GLY A 55 -4.04 16.09 -27.04
CA GLY A 55 -3.20 14.92 -26.79
C GLY A 55 -2.17 15.09 -25.64
N PRO A 56 -1.41 16.21 -25.58
CA PRO A 56 -0.46 16.43 -24.48
C PRO A 56 -1.11 16.48 -23.09
N ALA A 57 -2.31 17.07 -22.97
CA ALA A 57 -3.03 17.14 -21.69
C ALA A 57 -3.52 15.76 -21.25
N VAL A 58 -4.00 14.95 -22.20
CA VAL A 58 -4.41 13.55 -21.95
C VAL A 58 -3.21 12.70 -21.54
N LEU A 59 -2.09 12.82 -22.25
CA LEU A 59 -0.87 12.07 -21.93
C LEU A 59 -0.38 12.40 -20.51
N ALA A 60 -0.31 13.69 -20.15
CA ALA A 60 0.09 14.11 -18.81
C ALA A 60 -0.83 13.54 -17.72
N ALA A 61 -2.14 13.54 -17.95
CA ALA A 61 -3.11 13.00 -17.00
C ALA A 61 -2.97 11.47 -16.83
N LEU A 62 -2.82 10.73 -17.93
CA LEU A 62 -2.63 9.27 -17.90
C LEU A 62 -1.31 8.89 -17.23
N SER A 63 -0.21 9.57 -17.55
CA SER A 63 1.07 9.32 -16.90
C SER A 63 1.03 9.60 -15.40
N ALA A 64 0.36 10.68 -14.98
CA ALA A 64 0.18 10.98 -13.55
C ALA A 64 -0.67 9.91 -12.85
N ARG A 65 -1.77 9.48 -13.48
CA ARG A 65 -2.62 8.40 -12.99
C ARG A 65 -1.84 7.09 -12.84
N ASP A 66 -1.07 6.69 -13.85
CA ASP A 66 -0.36 5.42 -13.85
C ASP A 66 0.75 5.40 -12.79
N ALA A 67 1.51 6.49 -12.65
CA ALA A 67 2.50 6.65 -11.59
C ALA A 67 1.86 6.55 -10.19
N LEU A 68 0.69 7.16 -10.01
CA LEU A 68 -0.05 7.12 -8.74
C LEU A 68 -0.58 5.71 -8.45
N GLN A 69 -1.13 5.05 -9.47
CA GLN A 69 -1.65 3.68 -9.35
C GLN A 69 -0.52 2.71 -8.97
N GLN A 70 0.67 2.82 -9.56
CA GLN A 70 1.82 1.98 -9.21
C GLN A 70 2.21 2.12 -7.73
N ARG A 71 2.25 3.35 -7.23
CA ARG A 71 2.56 3.62 -5.82
C ARG A 71 1.47 3.10 -4.88
N ALA A 72 0.20 3.32 -5.22
CA ALA A 72 -0.93 2.82 -4.44
C ALA A 72 -0.97 1.28 -4.38
N MET A 73 -0.69 0.60 -5.50
CA MET A 73 -0.59 -0.87 -5.52
C MET A 73 0.54 -1.38 -4.62
N LYS A 74 1.69 -0.68 -4.57
CA LYS A 74 2.79 -1.03 -3.68
C LYS A 74 2.39 -0.92 -2.20
N LEU A 75 1.69 0.16 -1.82
CA LEU A 75 1.15 0.36 -0.48
C LEU A 75 0.18 -0.77 -0.10
N MET A 76 -0.71 -1.15 -1.02
CA MET A 76 -1.68 -2.22 -0.83
C MET A 76 -1.01 -3.57 -0.61
N VAL A 77 -0.06 -3.97 -1.47
CA VAL A 77 0.65 -5.25 -1.34
C VAL A 77 1.33 -5.36 0.03
N TYR A 78 2.01 -4.31 0.49
CA TYR A 78 2.65 -4.34 1.81
C TYR A 78 1.63 -4.52 2.93
N ALA A 79 0.55 -3.76 2.91
CA ALA A 79 -0.46 -3.76 3.96
C ALA A 79 -1.23 -5.09 4.01
N ASP A 80 -1.67 -5.60 2.86
CA ASP A 80 -2.41 -6.85 2.75
C ASP A 80 -1.56 -8.05 3.17
N MET A 81 -0.29 -8.11 2.73
CA MET A 81 0.60 -9.19 3.14
C MET A 81 0.92 -9.11 4.65
N SER A 82 1.12 -7.91 5.19
CA SER A 82 1.31 -7.72 6.64
C SER A 82 0.09 -8.15 7.45
N ALA A 83 -1.12 -7.90 6.94
CA ALA A 83 -2.38 -8.32 7.56
C ALA A 83 -2.61 -9.83 7.45
N ALA A 84 -2.15 -10.46 6.36
CA ALA A 84 -2.24 -11.92 6.15
C ALA A 84 -1.22 -12.71 6.99
N VAL A 85 -0.06 -12.12 7.27
CA VAL A 85 1.01 -12.71 8.09
C VAL A 85 0.56 -12.99 9.52
N ASP A 86 -0.18 -12.06 10.11
CA ASP A 86 -0.84 -12.22 11.41
C ASP A 86 -2.19 -11.52 11.40
N SER A 87 -3.27 -12.30 11.31
CA SER A 87 -4.64 -11.79 11.27
C SER A 87 -5.08 -11.13 12.58
N ASN A 88 -4.36 -11.34 13.69
CA ASN A 88 -4.61 -10.65 14.96
C ASN A 88 -3.88 -9.31 15.07
N ASN A 89 -3.00 -8.96 14.13
CA ASN A 89 -2.28 -7.69 14.13
C ASN A 89 -3.19 -6.54 13.68
N GLN A 90 -3.81 -5.86 14.65
CA GLN A 90 -4.75 -4.75 14.39
C GLN A 90 -4.12 -3.57 13.63
N SER A 91 -2.82 -3.30 13.82
CA SER A 91 -2.12 -2.24 13.09
C SER A 91 -2.05 -2.56 11.59
N ALA A 92 -1.70 -3.81 11.26
CA ALA A 92 -1.68 -4.27 9.88
C ALA A 92 -3.08 -4.28 9.23
N GLN A 93 -4.12 -4.68 9.98
CA GLN A 93 -5.50 -4.59 9.51
C GLN A 93 -5.92 -3.14 9.22
N ALA A 94 -5.52 -2.19 10.08
CA ALA A 94 -5.80 -0.77 9.86
C ALA A 94 -5.06 -0.22 8.63
N MET A 95 -3.80 -0.61 8.41
CA MET A 95 -3.05 -0.25 7.19
C MET A 95 -3.75 -0.78 5.93
N ALA A 96 -4.21 -2.04 5.94
CA ALA A 96 -4.90 -2.65 4.80
C ALA A 96 -6.23 -1.95 4.49
N GLY A 97 -7.01 -1.63 5.53
CA GLY A 97 -8.25 -0.85 5.38
C GLY A 97 -8.00 0.54 4.78
N ARG A 98 -6.93 1.22 5.21
CA ARG A 98 -6.53 2.53 4.67
C ARG A 98 -6.04 2.44 3.22
N ALA A 99 -5.19 1.46 2.90
CA ALA A 99 -4.71 1.25 1.54
C ALA A 99 -5.86 0.96 0.56
N SER A 100 -6.85 0.18 0.98
CA SER A 100 -8.05 -0.11 0.20
C SER A 100 -8.80 1.16 -0.20
N GLY A 101 -8.88 2.14 0.70
CA GLY A 101 -9.50 3.44 0.42
C GLY A 101 -8.75 4.32 -0.60
N LEU A 102 -7.52 3.99 -0.97
CA LEU A 102 -6.80 4.69 -2.04
C LEU A 102 -7.14 4.18 -3.44
N ILE A 103 -7.65 2.94 -3.54
CA ILE A 103 -7.95 2.28 -4.82
C ILE A 103 -9.46 2.22 -5.09
N GLY A 104 -10.28 2.16 -4.04
CA GLY A 104 -11.75 2.10 -4.10
C GLY A 104 -12.45 3.40 -4.44
#